data_AF-G6YFY1-F1
#
_entry.id   AF-G6YFY1-F1
#
_cell.length_a   1.000
_cell.length_b   1.000
_cell.length_c   1.000
_cell.angle_alpha   90.00
_cell.angle_beta   90.00
_cell.angle_gamma   90.00
#
_symmetry.space_group_name_H-M   'P 1'
#
loop_
_entity.id
_entity.type
_entity.pdbx_description
1 polymer ?
#
loop_
_entity_poly.entity_id
_entity_poly.type
_entity_poly.pdbx_seq_one_letter_code
_entity_poly.pdbx_strand_id
1 'polypeptide(L)' 'MGARADNASEAEMADLILGIDPTLEPERAREALRSHIDRANWMVTTGYKDLLAG' A
#
# COMPACT_ATOMS: atom_id res chain seq x y z
N MET A 1 26.56 5.42 2.34
CA MET A 1 25.40 4.52 2.44
C MET A 1 24.29 5.09 1.58
N GLY A 2 23.96 4.38 0.49
CA GLY A 2 23.06 4.89 -0.55
C GLY A 2 21.62 5.00 -0.05
N ALA A 3 21.01 6.15 -0.28
CA ALA A 3 19.58 6.36 -0.20
C ALA A 3 18.87 5.42 -1.17
N ARG A 4 17.99 4.55 -0.67
CA ARG A 4 17.03 3.82 -1.49
C ARG A 4 15.70 4.57 -1.39
N ALA A 5 15.57 5.64 -2.18
CA ALA A 5 14.25 6.09 -2.55
C ALA A 5 13.55 4.96 -3.34
N ASP A 6 12.22 4.91 -3.22
CA ASP A 6 11.25 4.32 -4.16
C ASP A 6 10.46 3.06 -3.81
N ASN A 7 10.55 2.56 -2.58
CA ASN A 7 9.40 1.89 -1.95
C ASN A 7 9.71 1.82 -0.47
N ALA A 8 9.02 2.59 0.38
CA ALA A 8 9.08 2.35 1.82
C ALA A 8 8.87 0.84 2.02
N SER A 9 9.65 0.21 2.91
CA SER A 9 9.51 -1.24 3.10
C SER A 9 8.04 -1.56 3.37
N GLU A 10 7.52 -2.71 2.93
CA GLU A 10 6.12 -3.10 3.20
C GLU A 10 5.78 -2.93 4.70
N ALA A 11 6.76 -3.18 5.56
CA ALA A 11 6.74 -2.88 6.98
C ALA A 11 6.50 -1.38 7.30
N GLU A 12 7.31 -0.47 6.77
CA GLU A 12 7.14 0.99 6.96
C GLU A 12 5.81 1.48 6.39
N MET A 13 5.36 0.94 5.26
CA MET A 13 4.06 1.32 4.70
C MET A 13 2.90 0.83 5.56
N ALA A 14 2.98 -0.38 6.11
CA ALA A 14 1.95 -0.88 7.02
C ALA A 14 1.85 -0.03 8.30
N ASP A 15 2.98 0.42 8.83
CA ASP A 15 3.00 1.32 10.00
C ASP A 15 2.50 2.73 9.64
N LEU A 16 3.08 3.36 8.62
CA LEU A 16 2.77 4.74 8.25
C LEU A 16 1.37 4.93 7.66
N ILE A 17 0.87 3.98 6.87
CA ILE A 17 -0.41 4.09 6.16
C ILE A 17 -1.55 3.48 6.97
N LEU A 18 -1.30 2.36 7.66
CA LEU A 18 -2.35 1.58 8.34
C LEU A 18 -2.24 1.63 9.87
N GLY A 19 -1.14 2.14 10.43
CA GLY A 19 -0.90 2.16 11.87
C GLY A 19 -0.68 0.76 12.46
N ILE A 20 -0.27 -0.21 11.65
CA ILE A 20 -0.02 -1.58 12.10
C ILE A 20 1.48 -1.77 12.24
N ASP A 21 1.93 -2.06 13.46
CA ASP A 21 3.35 -2.34 13.73
C ASP A 21 3.74 -3.70 13.11
N PRO A 22 4.60 -3.70 12.07
CA PRO A 22 5.04 -4.91 11.39
C PRO A 22 6.00 -5.77 12.24
N THR A 23 6.55 -5.22 13.31
CA THR A 23 7.45 -5.94 14.25
C THR A 23 6.64 -6.79 15.21
N LEU A 24 5.49 -6.27 15.65
CA LEU A 24 4.58 -6.96 16.57
C LEU A 24 3.60 -7.88 15.84
N GLU A 25 3.12 -7.46 14.66
CA GLU A 25 2.11 -8.18 13.89
C GLU A 25 2.49 -8.28 12.39
N PRO A 26 3.58 -8.99 12.03
CA PRO A 26 4.12 -9.01 10.67
C PRO A 26 3.15 -9.54 9.61
N GLU A 27 2.46 -10.64 9.90
CA GLU A 27 1.50 -11.25 8.96
C GLU A 27 0.31 -10.32 8.71
N ARG A 28 -0.25 -9.75 9.78
CA ARG A 28 -1.39 -8.81 9.68
C ARG A 28 -1.01 -7.53 8.95
N ALA A 29 0.18 -6.99 9.23
CA ALA A 29 0.73 -5.83 8.52
C ALA A 29 0.84 -6.08 7.01
N ARG A 30 1.38 -7.25 6.63
CA ARG A 30 1.53 -7.66 5.22
C ARG A 30 0.18 -7.84 4.52
N GLU A 31 -0.76 -8.56 5.14
CA GLU A 31 -2.08 -8.80 4.57
C GLU A 31 -2.89 -7.51 4.40
N ALA A 32 -2.86 -6.65 5.42
CA ALA A 32 -3.59 -5.38 5.39
C ALA A 32 -3.03 -4.43 4.33
N LEU A 33 -1.69 -4.36 4.20
CA LEU A 33 -1.04 -3.57 3.15
C LEU A 33 -1.39 -4.10 1.75
N ARG A 34 -1.33 -5.41 1.54
CA ARG A 34 -1.71 -6.02 0.26
C ARG A 34 -3.16 -5.68 -0.11
N SER A 35 -4.09 -5.85 0.83
CA SER A 35 -5.50 -5.50 0.62
C SER A 35 -5.70 -4.01 0.31
N HIS A 36 -4.89 -3.14 0.92
CA HIS A 36 -4.91 -1.71 0.65
C HIS A 36 -4.44 -1.40 -0.79
N ILE A 37 -3.31 -1.99 -1.21
CA ILE A 37 -2.78 -1.84 -2.57
C ILE A 37 -3.77 -2.39 -3.60
N ASP A 38 -4.37 -3.55 -3.35
CA ASP A 38 -5.37 -4.14 -4.26
C ASP A 38 -6.59 -3.21 -4.44
N ARG A 39 -7.06 -2.56 -3.37
CA ARG A 39 -8.14 -1.57 -3.43
C ARG A 39 -7.72 -0.30 -4.17
N ALA A 40 -6.52 0.22 -3.91
CA ALA A 40 -6.00 1.39 -4.62
C ALA A 40 -5.86 1.10 -6.12
N ASN A 41 -5.32 -0.06 -6.47
CA ASN A 41 -5.23 -0.52 -7.86
C ASN A 41 -6.60 -0.67 -8.51
N TRP A 42 -7.60 -1.20 -7.80
CA TRP A 42 -8.97 -1.28 -8.31
C TRP A 42 -9.56 0.11 -8.59
N MET A 43 -9.36 1.08 -7.70
CA MET A 43 -9.81 2.46 -7.91
C MET A 43 -9.16 3.10 -9.14
N VAL A 44 -7.87 2.88 -9.37
CA VAL A 44 -7.14 3.44 -10.51
C VAL A 44 -7.52 2.74 -11.82
N THR A 45 -7.68 1.41 -11.81
CA THR A 45 -7.91 0.62 -13.03
C THR A 45 -9.37 0.57 -13.47
N THR A 46 -10.30 0.62 -12.50
CA THR A 46 -11.74 0.54 -12.75
C THR A 46 -12.39 1.91 -12.60
N GLY A 47 -12.09 2.65 -11.52
CA GLY A 47 -12.71 3.96 -11.25
C GLY A 47 -12.23 5.12 -12.12
N TYR A 48 -11.01 5.05 -12.67
CA TYR A 48 -10.47 6.12 -13.51
C TYR A 48 -10.83 6.01 -15.00
N LYS A 49 -11.30 4.84 -15.46
CA LYS A 49 -11.77 4.67 -16.85
C LYS A 49 -13.02 5.51 -17.12
N ASP A 50 -13.87 5.69 -16.11
CA ASP A 50 -15.08 6.52 -16.24
C ASP A 50 -14.78 8.03 -16.11
N LEU A 51 -13.63 8.42 -15.54
CA LEU A 51 -13.20 9.82 -15.43
C LEU A 51 -12.43 10.32 -16.66
N LEU A 52 -11.94 9.42 -17.52
CA LEU A 52 -11.22 9.74 -18.76
C LEU A 52 -12.03 9.43 -20.04
N ALA A 53 -13.25 8.90 -19.92
CA ALA A 53 -14.18 8.72 -21.03
C ALA A 53 -15.04 9.96 -21.30
N GLY A 54 -14.56 11.15 -20.91
CA GLY A 54 -15.13 12.46 -21.23
C GLY A 54 -14.34 13.15 -22.33
#